data_AF-M2ARI5-F1
#
_entry.id   AF-M2ARI5-F1
#
_cell.length_a   1.000
_cell.length_b   1.000
_cell.length_c   1.000
_cell.angle_alpha   90.00
_cell.angle_beta   90.00
_cell.angle_gamma   90.00
#
_symmetry.space_group_name_H-M   'P 1'
#
loop_
_entity.id
_entity.type
_entity.pdbx_description
1 polymer ?
#
loop_
_entity_poly.entity_id
_entity_poly.type
_entity_poly.pdbx_seq_one_letter_code
_entity_poly.pdbx_strand_id
1 'polypeptide(L)'
;MKNKKIFTVVLLLAMSALLFTSCAFKMNTAQKAHYEFFIKVLEKDAEKNTIDAQVVLEALAEINIDAIDKNLNYQVIDKKPGTSIAKGTKAAELRKRFVPKKIK
;
A
#
# COMPACT_ATOMS: atom_id res chain seq x y z
N MET A 1 -1.87 38.57 -33.85
CA MET A 1 -1.33 37.31 -33.29
C MET A 1 -0.64 37.61 -31.97
N LYS A 2 -0.69 36.67 -31.01
CA LYS A 2 0.17 36.52 -29.80
C LYS A 2 -0.40 37.03 -28.47
N ASN A 3 -1.37 36.30 -27.93
CA ASN A 3 -1.46 36.05 -26.48
C ASN A 3 -1.52 34.51 -26.27
N LYS A 4 -0.42 33.82 -26.55
CA LYS A 4 -0.31 32.34 -26.46
C LYS A 4 0.62 31.87 -25.34
N LYS A 5 0.83 32.67 -24.28
CA LYS A 5 1.87 32.36 -23.26
C LYS A 5 1.35 31.78 -21.94
N ILE A 6 0.04 31.79 -21.68
CA ILE A 6 -0.50 31.35 -20.38
C ILE A 6 -0.92 29.87 -20.39
N PHE A 7 -1.21 29.30 -21.56
CA PHE A 7 -1.69 27.91 -21.67
C PHE A 7 -0.59 26.84 -21.56
N THR A 8 0.69 27.22 -21.67
CA THR A 8 1.79 26.26 -21.73
C THR A 8 2.35 25.91 -20.35
N VAL A 9 2.18 26.77 -19.35
CA VAL A 9 2.75 26.56 -18.00
C VAL A 9 1.90 25.61 -17.16
N VAL A 10 0.57 25.62 -17.32
CA VAL A 10 -0.33 24.75 -16.56
C VAL A 10 -0.26 23.28 -17.00
N LEU A 11 0.08 23.01 -18.28
CA LEU A 11 0.19 21.65 -18.80
C LEU A 11 1.45 20.92 -18.34
N LEU A 12 2.54 21.64 -18.05
CA LEU A 12 3.82 21.06 -17.62
C LEU A 12 3.82 20.58 -16.15
N LEU A 13 2.98 21.16 -15.29
CA LEU A 13 2.85 20.75 -13.88
C LEU A 13 1.95 19.52 -13.70
N ALA A 14 1.07 19.21 -14.66
CA ALA A 14 0.25 18.01 -14.63
C ALA A 14 1.02 16.74 -15.10
N MET A 15 2.14 16.90 -15.80
CA MET A 15 2.93 15.78 -16.32
C MET A 15 3.96 15.23 -15.33
N SER A 16 4.42 16.02 -14.37
CA SER A 16 5.37 15.55 -13.34
C SER A 16 4.73 14.66 -12.27
N ALA A 17 3.40 14.66 -12.14
CA ALA A 17 2.68 13.71 -11.29
C ALA A 17 2.47 12.33 -11.94
N LEU A 18 2.57 12.23 -13.27
CA LEU A 18 2.35 10.99 -14.02
C LEU A 18 3.62 10.11 -14.12
N LEU A 19 4.81 10.69 -13.94
CA LEU A 19 6.09 10.00 -14.15
C LEU A 19 6.56 9.12 -12.98
N PHE A 20 5.89 9.15 -11.82
CA PHE A 20 6.17 8.21 -10.71
C PHE A 20 5.28 6.95 -10.73
N THR A 21 4.44 6.76 -11.75
CA THR A 21 3.53 5.59 -11.82
C THR A 21 4.10 4.40 -12.61
N SER A 22 5.31 4.50 -13.15
CA SER A 22 5.95 3.39 -13.85
C SER A 22 6.36 2.28 -12.86
N CYS A 23 5.60 1.19 -12.86
CA CYS A 23 5.84 -0.11 -12.19
C CYS A 23 5.22 -0.35 -10.81
N ALA A 24 4.16 0.35 -10.40
CA ALA A 24 3.34 -0.16 -9.29
C ALA A 24 2.73 -1.53 -9.68
N PHE A 25 2.90 -2.54 -8.84
CA PHE A 25 2.33 -3.87 -9.05
C PHE A 25 0.80 -3.76 -9.17
N LYS A 26 0.28 -4.00 -10.37
CA LYS A 26 -1.16 -4.02 -10.63
C LYS A 26 -1.74 -5.35 -10.15
N MET A 27 -2.38 -5.31 -8.98
CA MET A 27 -3.11 -6.46 -8.43
C MET A 27 -4.37 -6.77 -9.25
N ASN A 28 -4.64 -8.06 -9.46
CA ASN A 28 -5.95 -8.53 -9.92
C ASN A 28 -7.00 -8.42 -8.79
N THR A 29 -8.25 -8.77 -9.10
CA THR A 29 -9.37 -8.66 -8.14
C THR A 29 -9.15 -9.47 -6.86
N ALA A 30 -8.66 -10.71 -6.96
CA ALA A 30 -8.44 -11.58 -5.80
C ALA A 30 -7.28 -11.08 -4.91
N GLN A 31 -6.17 -10.68 -5.53
CA GLN A 31 -5.03 -10.07 -4.84
C GLN A 31 -5.45 -8.79 -4.11
N LYS A 32 -6.22 -7.93 -4.77
CA LYS A 32 -6.72 -6.68 -4.17
C LYS A 32 -7.66 -6.96 -3.00
N ALA A 33 -8.61 -7.89 -3.13
CA ALA A 33 -9.52 -8.24 -2.05
C ALA A 33 -8.79 -8.77 -0.81
N HIS A 34 -7.81 -9.65 -1.02
CA HIS A 34 -6.98 -10.19 0.05
C HIS A 34 -6.12 -9.12 0.74
N TYR A 35 -5.47 -8.25 -0.04
CA TYR A 35 -4.68 -7.15 0.50
C TYR A 35 -5.54 -6.14 1.27
N GLU A 36 -6.71 -5.76 0.75
CA GLU A 36 -7.61 -4.82 1.41
C GLU A 36 -8.20 -5.41 2.70
N PHE A 37 -8.43 -6.73 2.76
CA PHE A 37 -8.79 -7.40 4.01
C PHE A 37 -7.71 -7.22 5.08
N PHE A 38 -6.44 -7.47 4.75
CA PHE A 38 -5.32 -7.26 5.65
C PHE A 38 -5.22 -5.82 6.16
N ILE A 39 -5.31 -4.83 5.26
CA ILE A 39 -5.29 -3.42 5.64
C ILE A 39 -6.46 -3.06 6.58
N LYS A 40 -7.66 -3.60 6.32
CA LYS A 40 -8.84 -3.34 7.14
C LYS A 40 -8.72 -3.95 8.54
N VAL A 41 -8.15 -5.15 8.67
CA VAL A 41 -7.89 -5.78 9.98
C VAL A 41 -6.93 -4.92 10.80
N LEU A 42 -5.79 -4.53 10.22
CA LEU A 42 -4.82 -3.67 10.89
C LEU A 42 -5.40 -2.30 11.26
N GLU A 43 -6.19 -1.67 10.39
CA GLU A 43 -6.85 -0.40 10.71
C GLU A 43 -7.81 -0.55 11.89
N LYS A 44 -8.64 -1.59 11.88
CA LYS A 44 -9.62 -1.86 12.95
C LYS A 44 -8.94 -2.13 14.31
N ASP A 45 -7.83 -2.85 14.32
CA ASP A 45 -7.08 -3.10 15.56
C ASP A 45 -6.42 -1.81 16.06
N ALA A 46 -5.86 -1.04 15.13
CA ALA A 46 -5.24 0.25 15.43
C ALA A 46 -6.25 1.29 15.94
N GLU A 47 -7.55 1.20 15.62
CA GLU A 47 -8.56 2.14 16.14
C GLU A 47 -8.59 2.18 17.67
N LYS A 48 -8.40 1.03 18.32
CA LYS A 48 -8.57 0.90 19.77
C LYS A 48 -7.25 0.92 20.51
N ASN A 49 -6.20 0.34 19.93
CA ASN A 49 -4.93 0.08 20.59
C ASN A 49 -3.74 0.39 19.67
N THR A 50 -2.56 0.54 20.27
CA THR A 50 -1.31 0.39 19.54
C THR A 50 -1.12 -1.10 19.23
N ILE A 51 -0.68 -1.42 18.02
CA ILE A 51 -0.34 -2.79 17.62
C ILE A 51 1.18 -2.96 17.76
N ASP A 52 1.60 -3.85 18.65
CA ASP A 52 3.02 -4.07 18.92
C ASP A 52 3.77 -4.64 17.73
N ALA A 53 5.08 -4.36 17.64
CA ALA A 53 5.91 -4.77 16.52
C ALA A 53 5.90 -6.28 16.27
N GLN A 54 5.85 -7.08 17.34
CA GLN A 54 5.75 -8.55 17.25
C GLN A 54 4.42 -8.99 16.61
N VAL A 55 3.30 -8.38 17.01
CA VAL A 55 1.99 -8.65 16.44
C VAL A 55 1.94 -8.26 14.96
N VAL A 56 2.57 -7.14 14.59
CA VAL A 56 2.69 -6.73 13.18
C VAL A 56 3.49 -7.76 12.36
N LEU A 57 4.58 -8.28 12.92
CA LEU A 57 5.41 -9.31 12.28
C LEU A 57 4.61 -10.60 12.04
N GLU A 58 3.87 -11.05 13.04
CA GLU A 58 3.02 -12.24 12.97
C GLU A 58 1.90 -12.08 11.94
N ALA A 59 1.16 -10.96 11.98
CA ALA A 59 0.11 -10.68 11.00
C ALA A 59 0.65 -10.59 9.57
N LEU A 60 1.86 -10.06 9.38
CA LEU A 60 2.53 -10.01 8.08
C LEU A 60 2.96 -11.39 7.59
N ALA A 61 3.42 -12.26 8.50
CA ALA A 61 3.76 -13.64 8.17
C ALA A 61 2.51 -14.42 7.77
N GLU A 62 1.44 -14.32 8.57
CA GLU A 62 0.15 -14.98 8.34
C GLU A 62 -0.44 -14.60 6.98
N ILE A 63 -0.50 -13.30 6.65
CA ILE A 63 -1.08 -12.87 5.38
C ILE A 63 -0.24 -13.32 4.17
N ASN A 64 1.08 -13.43 4.31
CA ASN A 64 1.94 -13.89 3.23
C ASN A 64 1.86 -15.41 3.04
N ILE A 65 1.72 -16.18 4.11
CA ILE A 65 1.44 -17.63 4.04
C ILE A 65 0.09 -17.85 3.37
N ASP A 66 -0.94 -17.12 3.79
CA ASP A 66 -2.29 -17.23 3.22
C ASP A 66 -2.31 -16.87 1.72
N ALA A 67 -1.52 -15.86 1.30
CA ALA A 67 -1.37 -15.52 -0.11
C ALA A 67 -0.71 -16.64 -0.94
N ILE A 68 0.22 -17.40 -0.35
CA ILE A 68 0.86 -18.57 -0.97
C ILE A 68 -0.16 -19.71 -1.09
N ASP A 69 -0.84 -20.05 0.01
CA ASP A 69 -1.83 -21.14 0.05
C ASP A 69 -2.97 -20.91 -0.94
N LYS A 70 -3.39 -19.65 -1.11
CA LYS A 70 -4.39 -19.24 -2.10
C LYS A 70 -3.86 -19.07 -3.53
N ASN A 71 -2.58 -19.37 -3.79
CA ASN A 71 -1.92 -19.22 -5.09
C ASN A 71 -2.06 -17.81 -5.69
N LEU A 72 -2.02 -16.77 -4.86
CA LEU A 72 -2.25 -15.38 -5.28
C LEU A 72 -1.01 -14.74 -5.92
N ASN A 73 0.15 -15.38 -5.94
CA ASN A 73 1.37 -14.93 -6.64
C ASN A 73 1.83 -13.51 -6.26
N TYR A 74 1.63 -13.11 -5.01
CA TYR A 74 2.14 -11.86 -4.47
C TYR A 74 2.44 -11.99 -2.98
N GLN A 75 3.19 -11.02 -2.46
CA GLN A 75 3.49 -10.86 -1.05
C GLN A 75 3.33 -9.40 -0.64
N VAL A 76 3.06 -9.15 0.64
CA VAL A 76 3.06 -7.84 1.27
C VAL A 76 4.42 -7.60 1.91
N ILE A 77 5.03 -6.45 1.61
CA ILE A 77 6.33 -6.03 2.15
C ILE A 77 6.13 -4.90 3.14
N ASP A 78 6.59 -5.07 4.38
CA ASP A 78 6.67 -3.97 5.33
C ASP A 78 7.89 -3.07 5.03
N LYS A 79 7.65 -1.79 4.75
CA LYS A 79 8.68 -0.78 4.53
C LYS A 79 9.32 -0.26 5.82
N LYS A 80 8.75 -0.58 6.98
CA LYS A 80 9.23 -0.19 8.31
C LYS A 80 9.24 -1.42 9.25
N PRO A 81 10.01 -2.47 8.92
CA PRO A 81 10.01 -3.70 9.69
C PRO A 81 10.46 -3.47 11.14
N GLY A 82 9.92 -4.27 12.07
CA GLY A 82 10.26 -4.19 13.50
C GLY A 82 9.66 -3.00 14.25
N THR A 83 8.71 -2.27 13.64
CA THR A 83 8.06 -1.13 14.27
C THR A 83 6.58 -1.42 14.58
N SER A 84 6.07 -0.85 15.67
CA SER A 84 4.65 -0.91 16.03
C SER A 84 3.78 -0.09 15.05
N ILE A 85 2.46 -0.29 15.10
CA ILE A 85 1.47 0.59 14.48
C ILE A 85 0.81 1.39 15.59
N ALA A 86 0.91 2.71 15.53
CA ALA A 86 0.32 3.58 16.55
C ALA A 86 -1.22 3.49 16.54
N LYS A 87 -1.83 3.63 17.72
CA LYS A 87 -3.27 3.81 17.84
C LYS A 87 -3.77 4.95 16.95
N GLY A 88 -4.88 4.72 16.25
CA GLY A 88 -5.53 5.65 15.34
C GLY A 88 -4.93 5.69 13.93
N THR A 89 -3.89 4.89 13.64
CA THR A 89 -3.32 4.80 12.28
C THR A 89 -4.41 4.38 11.28
N LYS A 90 -4.52 5.14 10.18
CA LYS A 90 -5.54 4.92 9.15
C LYS A 90 -5.00 4.13 7.97
N ALA A 91 -5.91 3.54 7.19
CA ALA A 91 -5.59 2.70 6.04
C ALA A 91 -4.71 3.42 5.00
N ALA A 92 -4.83 4.75 4.84
CA ALA A 92 -3.97 5.50 3.93
C ALA A 92 -2.49 5.42 4.33
N GLU A 93 -2.17 5.49 5.62
CA GLU A 93 -0.79 5.34 6.12
C GLU A 93 -0.34 3.88 6.10
N LEU A 94 -1.23 2.94 6.41
CA LEU A 94 -0.94 1.51 6.31
C LEU A 94 -0.57 1.11 4.87
N ARG A 95 -1.28 1.60 3.85
CA ARG A 95 -0.98 1.30 2.44
C ARG A 95 0.36 1.88 1.96
N LYS A 96 0.87 2.93 2.61
CA LYS A 96 2.23 3.45 2.34
C LYS A 96 3.30 2.55 2.96
N ARG A 97 3.01 1.96 4.11
CA ARG A 97 3.92 1.09 4.86
C ARG A 97 3.96 -0.33 4.29
N PHE A 98 2.81 -0.95 4.07
CA PHE A 98 2.68 -2.34 3.65
C PHE A 98 2.41 -2.40 2.14
N VAL A 99 3.46 -2.68 1.36
CA VAL A 99 3.41 -2.56 -0.10
C VAL A 99 3.30 -3.94 -0.74
N PRO A 100 2.25 -4.21 -1.55
CA PRO A 100 2.12 -5.47 -2.25
C PRO A 100 3.14 -5.56 -3.40
N LYS A 101 3.73 -6.74 -3.59
CA LYS A 101 4.73 -7.03 -4.61
C LYS A 101 4.46 -8.40 -5.25
N LYS A 102 4.47 -8.45 -6.59
CA LYS A 102 4.38 -9.72 -7.33
C LYS A 102 5.54 -10.65 -6.97
N ILE A 103 5.25 -11.92 -6.74
CA ILE A 103 6.26 -12.97 -6.68
C ILE A 103 6.59 -13.36 -8.13
N LYS A 104 7.87 -13.42 -8.46
CA LYS A 104 8.35 -13.78 -9.81
C LYS A 104 8.33 -15.29 -9.99
#